data_AF-A0A353Z9C2-F1
#
_entry.id   AF-A0A353Z9C2-F1
#
_cell.length_a   1.000
_cell.length_b   1.000
_cell.length_c   1.000
_cell.angle_alpha   90.00
_cell.angle_beta   90.00
_cell.angle_gamma   90.00
#
_symmetry.space_group_name_H-M   'P 1'
#
loop_
_entity.id
_entity.type
_entity.pdbx_description
1 polymer ?
#
loop_
_entity_poly.entity_id
_entity_poly.type
_entity_poly.pdbx_seq_one_letter_code
_entity_poly.pdbx_strand_id
1 'polypeptide(L)'
;AALLDAARGIMTTDTFPKQATRAGKLGGRVVRISGVAKGAAMIAPNMGTMLSVILTDARLTPAEADAALRHAVDRSFNCISVEGHMSTSDTVILLANGAAGAGPSTPAERQQFQEWLDAVAADLAQQIIRDAEGADHEIEITVRGLKSRADAFRIAKSVADSPLVKTAITGADPNWGRIVSAVGYAGVPLAESDITLHLNGLLLYKSGVPQPFDAAVVSRGIRENRRVLIELDFPLGNESVKFWTCDLTAEYVRLNADYTT
;
A
#
# COMPACT_ATOMS: atom_id res chain seq x y z
N ALA A 1 18.86 18.31 0.66
CA ALA A 1 20.05 17.88 1.41
C ALA A 1 19.61 17.21 2.71
N ALA A 2 19.26 17.95 3.77
CA ALA A 2 18.95 17.36 5.09
C ALA A 2 17.91 16.22 5.11
N LEU A 3 16.78 16.34 4.39
CA LEU A 3 15.77 15.27 4.34
C LEU A 3 16.32 13.97 3.71
N LEU A 4 17.15 14.10 2.67
CA LEU A 4 17.79 12.96 2.02
C LEU A 4 18.85 12.33 2.92
N ASP A 5 19.59 13.15 3.67
CA ASP A 5 20.58 12.65 4.62
C ASP A 5 19.90 11.90 5.78
N ALA A 6 18.76 12.39 6.27
CA ALA A 6 17.93 11.68 7.25
C ALA A 6 17.40 10.35 6.69
N ALA A 7 16.88 10.35 5.45
CA ALA A 7 16.41 9.13 4.79
C ALA A 7 17.53 8.09 4.67
N ARG A 8 18.75 8.51 4.28
CA ARG A 8 19.92 7.62 4.20
C ARG A 8 20.37 7.13 5.57
N GLY A 9 20.34 7.99 6.58
CA GLY A 9 20.82 7.68 7.92
C GLY A 9 19.98 6.63 8.67
N ILE A 10 18.72 6.40 8.25
CA ILE A 10 17.86 5.39 8.86
C ILE A 10 17.86 4.04 8.13
N MET A 11 18.37 3.95 6.89
CA MET A 11 18.33 2.74 6.05
C MET A 11 19.04 1.54 6.71
N THR A 12 18.57 0.33 6.39
CA THR A 12 19.26 -0.94 6.68
C THR A 12 19.45 -1.79 5.43
N THR A 13 18.57 -2.74 5.16
CA THR A 13 18.58 -3.55 3.92
C THR A 13 17.95 -2.82 2.73
N ASP A 14 17.44 -1.61 2.95
CA ASP A 14 16.92 -0.73 1.92
C ASP A 14 17.96 -0.50 0.79
N THR A 15 17.54 -0.61 -0.47
CA THR A 15 18.44 -0.39 -1.61
C THR A 15 18.45 1.08 -2.08
N PHE A 16 17.45 1.87 -1.67
CA PHE A 16 17.40 3.31 -1.94
C PHE A 16 16.72 4.11 -0.81
N PRO A 17 17.09 5.39 -0.61
CA PRO A 17 16.46 6.26 0.38
C PRO A 17 15.05 6.66 -0.03
N LYS A 18 14.09 6.54 0.88
CA LYS A 18 12.66 6.81 0.62
C LYS A 18 12.27 8.18 1.16
N GLN A 19 11.70 9.02 0.32
CA GLN A 19 11.25 10.36 0.69
C GLN A 19 10.04 10.78 -0.15
N ALA A 20 9.16 11.58 0.44
CA ALA A 20 8.01 12.16 -0.24
C ALA A 20 7.77 13.59 0.24
N THR A 21 7.21 14.44 -0.62
CA THR A 21 6.83 15.81 -0.24
C THR A 21 5.59 16.25 -1.00
N ARG A 22 4.71 16.97 -0.30
CA ARG A 22 3.59 17.73 -0.85
C ARG A 22 3.62 19.13 -0.27
N ALA A 23 3.19 20.10 -1.07
CA ALA A 23 3.05 21.48 -0.64
C ALA A 23 1.81 22.09 -1.30
N GLY A 24 1.13 22.96 -0.58
CA GLY A 24 -0.06 23.65 -1.06
C GLY A 24 -0.38 24.85 -0.18
N LYS A 25 -1.54 25.48 -0.40
CA LYS A 25 -1.95 26.66 0.37
C LYS A 25 -3.05 26.33 1.37
N LEU A 26 -2.87 26.75 2.62
CA LEU A 26 -3.92 26.81 3.66
C LEU A 26 -3.95 28.24 4.20
N GLY A 27 -5.13 28.85 4.31
CA GLY A 27 -5.26 30.25 4.73
C GLY A 27 -4.43 31.22 3.89
N GLY A 28 -4.24 30.93 2.60
CA GLY A 28 -3.41 31.72 1.69
C GLY A 28 -1.88 31.57 1.86
N ARG A 29 -1.41 30.79 2.85
CA ARG A 29 0.01 30.55 3.11
C ARG A 29 0.45 29.19 2.62
N VAL A 30 1.68 29.10 2.14
CA VAL A 30 2.27 27.82 1.73
C VAL A 30 2.55 26.97 2.96
N VAL A 31 2.02 25.75 2.93
CA VAL A 31 2.25 24.69 3.91
C VAL A 31 2.88 23.51 3.19
N ARG A 32 3.79 22.81 3.87
CA ARG A 32 4.50 21.64 3.36
C ARG A 32 4.34 20.45 4.30
N ILE A 33 4.24 19.27 3.70
CA ILE A 33 4.33 17.97 4.35
C ILE A 33 5.46 17.22 3.67
N SER A 34 6.45 16.77 4.42
CA SER A 34 7.59 16.01 3.91
C SER A 34 7.83 14.82 4.82
N GLY A 35 8.14 13.65 4.27
CA GLY A 35 8.44 12.49 5.09
C GLY A 35 9.54 11.62 4.51
N VAL A 36 10.10 10.79 5.37
CA VAL A 36 11.08 9.75 5.04
C VAL A 36 10.62 8.44 5.66
N ALA A 37 10.97 7.32 5.03
CA ALA A 37 10.68 5.99 5.56
C ALA A 37 11.85 5.03 5.34
N LYS A 38 11.89 3.98 6.15
CA LYS A 38 12.72 2.79 5.96
C LYS A 38 11.84 1.54 5.99
N GLY A 39 12.25 0.52 5.24
CA GLY A 39 11.70 -0.82 5.23
C GLY A 39 11.90 -1.47 3.85
N ALA A 40 12.27 -2.74 3.84
CA ALA A 40 12.46 -3.55 2.63
C ALA A 40 12.08 -5.04 2.84
N ALA A 41 12.18 -5.55 4.07
CA ALA A 41 11.69 -6.87 4.51
C ALA A 41 11.09 -6.79 5.93
N MET A 42 10.43 -7.85 6.40
CA MET A 42 9.66 -7.92 7.65
C MET A 42 8.52 -6.89 7.71
N ILE A 43 7.79 -6.81 6.60
CA ILE A 43 6.72 -5.83 6.41
C ILE A 43 5.38 -6.56 6.30
N ALA A 44 4.59 -6.54 7.37
CA ALA A 44 3.15 -6.78 7.36
C ALA A 44 2.52 -5.99 8.52
N PRO A 45 2.15 -4.73 8.28
CA PRO A 45 1.78 -3.79 9.31
C PRO A 45 0.39 -4.10 9.88
N ASN A 46 0.44 -4.71 11.07
CA ASN A 46 -0.20 -4.22 12.29
C ASN A 46 0.93 -3.84 13.28
N MET A 47 1.88 -3.06 12.75
CA MET A 47 3.19 -2.67 13.29
C MET A 47 4.34 -3.73 13.17
N GLY A 48 5.10 -3.77 12.05
CA GLY A 48 6.37 -4.52 11.81
C GLY A 48 7.78 -3.84 11.96
N THR A 49 8.75 -3.93 11.01
CA THR A 49 10.07 -3.19 11.05
C THR A 49 10.08 -2.05 10.02
N MET A 50 9.23 -1.06 10.22
CA MET A 50 9.10 0.13 9.40
C MET A 50 9.20 1.36 10.29
N LEU A 51 10.10 2.27 9.90
CA LEU A 51 10.26 3.56 10.55
C LEU A 51 9.89 4.64 9.56
N SER A 52 8.99 5.53 9.95
CA SER A 52 8.60 6.68 9.13
C SER A 52 8.50 7.93 9.98
N VAL A 53 9.10 9.01 9.49
CA VAL A 53 9.03 10.34 10.12
C VAL A 53 8.47 11.31 9.10
N ILE A 54 7.31 11.88 9.43
CA ILE A 54 6.62 12.89 8.64
C ILE A 54 6.72 14.22 9.38
N LEU A 55 7.02 15.27 8.63
CA LEU A 55 7.26 16.63 9.09
C LEU A 55 6.26 17.56 8.40
N THR A 56 5.70 18.51 9.14
CA THR A 56 4.91 19.60 8.56
C THR A 56 5.14 20.93 9.28
N ASP A 57 5.08 22.01 8.51
CA ASP A 57 5.07 23.37 9.01
C ASP A 57 3.65 23.92 9.26
N ALA A 58 2.61 23.10 9.03
CA ALA A 58 1.23 23.40 9.39
C ALA A 58 1.07 23.58 10.91
N ARG A 59 0.21 24.51 11.30
CA ARG A 59 -0.28 24.64 12.68
C ARG A 59 -1.39 23.62 12.91
N LEU A 60 -1.16 22.67 13.82
CA LEU A 60 -2.14 21.68 14.24
C LEU A 60 -2.20 21.66 15.76
N THR A 61 -3.38 21.40 16.31
CA THR A 61 -3.49 20.93 17.68
C THR A 61 -3.01 19.48 17.80
N PRO A 62 -2.61 19.02 18.99
CA PRO A 62 -2.23 17.62 19.18
C PRO A 62 -3.31 16.61 18.76
N ALA A 63 -4.58 16.93 19.01
CA ALA A 63 -5.71 16.07 18.63
C ALA A 63 -5.91 16.00 17.11
N GLU A 64 -5.77 17.12 16.39
CA GLU A 64 -5.83 17.14 14.93
C GLU A 64 -4.66 16.35 14.32
N ALA A 65 -3.46 16.49 14.88
CA ALA A 65 -2.28 15.77 14.41
C ALA A 65 -2.42 14.25 14.62
N ASP A 66 -2.86 13.79 15.80
CA ASP A 66 -3.08 12.36 16.08
C ASP A 66 -4.16 11.76 15.17
N ALA A 67 -5.31 12.44 15.04
CA ALA A 67 -6.40 11.97 14.19
C ALA A 67 -5.98 11.87 12.71
N ALA A 68 -5.30 12.90 12.20
CA ALA A 68 -4.84 12.92 10.80
C ALA A 68 -3.78 11.85 10.53
N LEU A 69 -2.85 11.64 11.47
CA LEU A 69 -1.82 10.62 11.36
C LEU A 69 -2.42 9.22 11.35
N ARG A 70 -3.33 8.89 12.29
CA ARG A 70 -4.00 7.58 12.32
C ARG A 70 -4.75 7.30 11.02
N HIS A 71 -5.50 8.28 10.53
CA HIS A 71 -6.22 8.16 9.26
C HIS A 71 -5.29 7.82 8.09
N ALA A 72 -4.16 8.53 8.00
CA ALA A 72 -3.19 8.33 6.93
C ALA A 72 -2.50 6.97 7.06
N VAL A 73 -2.05 6.59 8.26
CA VAL A 73 -1.41 5.30 8.55
C VAL A 73 -2.33 4.14 8.18
N ASP A 74 -3.61 4.20 8.58
CA ASP A 74 -4.61 3.16 8.29
C ASP A 74 -4.87 2.93 6.80
N ARG A 75 -4.55 3.91 5.94
CA ARG A 75 -4.78 3.91 4.49
C ARG A 75 -3.49 3.83 3.66
N SER A 76 -2.34 3.73 4.30
CA SER A 76 -1.04 3.69 3.63
C SER A 76 -0.17 2.60 4.21
N PHE A 77 0.54 2.90 5.31
CA PHE A 77 1.44 1.98 5.97
C PHE A 77 0.69 0.71 6.38
N ASN A 78 -0.48 0.76 7.00
CA ASN A 78 -1.27 -0.44 7.33
C ASN A 78 -1.85 -1.18 6.10
N CYS A 79 -1.63 -0.68 4.89
CA CYS A 79 -2.10 -1.24 3.63
C CYS A 79 -0.96 -1.74 2.73
N ILE A 80 0.19 -2.12 3.31
CA ILE A 80 1.26 -2.79 2.57
C ILE A 80 1.59 -4.16 3.15
N SER A 81 2.17 -5.10 2.40
CA SER A 81 2.68 -6.38 2.94
C SER A 81 3.75 -6.92 2.01
N VAL A 82 4.89 -7.37 2.53
CA VAL A 82 5.91 -8.11 1.76
C VAL A 82 5.68 -9.61 1.98
N GLU A 83 5.96 -10.15 3.16
CA GLU A 83 5.76 -11.59 3.46
C GLU A 83 4.69 -11.92 4.52
N GLY A 84 3.86 -10.97 4.94
CA GLY A 84 2.83 -11.24 5.96
C GLY A 84 3.34 -11.31 7.40
N HIS A 85 4.65 -11.12 7.64
CA HIS A 85 5.26 -11.09 8.96
C HIS A 85 5.28 -9.70 9.59
N MET A 86 4.60 -9.59 10.74
CA MET A 86 4.61 -8.42 11.59
C MET A 86 5.86 -8.45 12.49
N SER A 87 6.77 -7.50 12.32
CA SER A 87 7.86 -7.25 13.27
C SER A 87 7.40 -6.54 14.57
N THR A 88 8.33 -6.11 15.42
CA THR A 88 8.15 -5.68 16.81
C THR A 88 8.44 -4.19 17.06
N SER A 89 8.84 -3.42 16.03
CA SER A 89 9.48 -2.10 16.21
C SER A 89 8.92 -0.97 15.33
N ASP A 90 7.75 -1.17 14.73
CA ASP A 90 7.16 -0.24 13.76
C ASP A 90 6.85 1.10 14.42
N THR A 91 7.16 2.19 13.73
CA THR A 91 6.92 3.52 14.26
C THR A 91 6.69 4.51 13.14
N VAL A 92 5.56 5.23 13.22
CA VAL A 92 5.27 6.39 12.38
C VAL A 92 5.10 7.62 13.27
N ILE A 93 5.88 8.66 13.01
CA ILE A 93 5.86 9.90 13.80
C ILE A 93 5.46 11.07 12.89
N LEU A 94 4.55 11.92 13.37
CA LEU A 94 4.25 13.22 12.76
C LEU A 94 4.78 14.35 13.66
N LEU A 95 5.67 15.20 13.12
CA LEU A 95 6.16 16.40 13.79
C LEU A 95 5.61 17.63 13.09
N ALA A 96 4.79 18.41 13.80
CA ALA A 96 4.16 19.64 13.30
C ALA A 96 4.66 20.85 14.10
N ASN A 97 5.37 21.78 13.46
CA ASN A 97 5.99 22.92 14.16
C ASN A 97 5.27 24.27 14.00
N GLY A 98 4.26 24.36 13.12
CA GLY A 98 3.49 25.58 12.90
C GLY A 98 4.22 26.76 12.25
N ALA A 99 5.43 26.55 11.71
CA ALA A 99 6.27 27.62 11.15
C ALA A 99 5.66 28.32 9.92
N ALA A 100 4.75 27.67 9.18
CA ALA A 100 3.99 28.33 8.11
C ALA A 100 3.03 29.41 8.65
N GLY A 101 2.73 29.35 9.95
CA GLY A 101 1.78 30.24 10.62
C GLY A 101 0.34 30.09 10.10
N ALA A 102 0.05 29.01 9.38
CA ALA A 102 -1.29 28.62 8.93
C ALA A 102 -1.52 27.14 9.23
N GLY A 103 -2.78 26.79 9.43
CA GLY A 103 -3.27 25.44 9.64
C GLY A 103 -4.65 25.30 9.02
N PRO A 104 -5.18 24.08 8.89
CA PRO A 104 -6.48 23.86 8.29
C PRO A 104 -7.60 24.41 9.19
N SER A 105 -8.22 25.52 8.79
CA SER A 105 -9.21 26.24 9.61
C SER A 105 -10.66 25.91 9.23
N THR A 106 -10.90 25.54 7.97
CA THR A 106 -12.22 25.16 7.44
C THR A 106 -12.33 23.65 7.22
N PRO A 107 -13.56 23.08 7.09
CA PRO A 107 -13.73 21.67 6.72
C PRO A 107 -13.02 21.30 5.42
N ALA A 108 -13.08 22.18 4.39
CA ALA A 108 -12.42 21.96 3.11
C ALA A 108 -10.89 21.94 3.27
N GLU A 109 -10.33 22.85 4.07
CA GLU A 109 -8.90 22.87 4.36
C GLU A 109 -8.44 21.65 5.17
N ARG A 110 -9.27 21.15 6.10
CA ARG A 110 -8.99 19.91 6.85
C ARG A 110 -8.95 18.72 5.92
N GLN A 111 -9.91 18.60 5.00
CA GLN A 111 -9.91 17.57 3.97
C GLN A 111 -8.67 17.69 3.08
N GLN A 112 -8.35 18.90 2.61
CA GLN A 112 -7.20 19.15 1.75
C GLN A 112 -5.88 18.77 2.44
N PHE A 113 -5.71 19.12 3.71
CA PHE A 113 -4.54 18.72 4.50
C PHE A 113 -4.47 17.19 4.65
N GLN A 114 -5.60 16.53 4.93
CA GLN A 114 -5.66 15.08 5.02
C GLN A 114 -5.24 14.42 3.70
N GLU A 115 -5.72 14.91 2.55
CA GLU A 115 -5.34 14.41 1.22
C GLU A 115 -3.84 14.52 0.96
N TRP A 116 -3.20 15.62 1.39
CA TRP A 116 -1.74 15.77 1.27
C TRP A 116 -0.99 14.80 2.18
N LEU A 117 -1.46 14.61 3.42
CA LEU A 117 -0.85 13.67 4.35
C LEU A 117 -1.01 12.22 3.88
N ASP A 118 -2.22 11.84 3.45
CA ASP A 118 -2.52 10.54 2.86
C ASP A 118 -1.62 10.29 1.63
N ALA A 119 -1.44 11.29 0.77
CA ALA A 119 -0.58 11.16 -0.41
C ALA A 119 0.90 10.98 -0.05
N VAL A 120 1.42 11.69 0.96
CA VAL A 120 2.80 11.50 1.44
C VAL A 120 2.96 10.11 2.04
N ALA A 121 2.04 9.70 2.91
CA ALA A 121 2.11 8.41 3.58
C ALA A 121 1.98 7.25 2.59
N ALA A 122 1.04 7.33 1.63
CA ALA A 122 0.86 6.30 0.60
C ALA A 122 2.05 6.21 -0.37
N ASP A 123 2.70 7.33 -0.71
CA ASP A 123 3.91 7.33 -1.54
C ASP A 123 5.07 6.63 -0.81
N LEU A 124 5.30 6.97 0.46
CA LEU A 124 6.32 6.30 1.29
C LEU A 124 6.04 4.81 1.47
N ALA A 125 4.79 4.42 1.74
CA ALA A 125 4.39 3.03 1.87
C ALA A 125 4.60 2.25 0.57
N GLN A 126 4.28 2.83 -0.58
CA GLN A 126 4.59 2.23 -1.88
C GLN A 126 6.09 2.12 -2.12
N GLN A 127 6.88 3.13 -1.75
CA GLN A 127 8.35 3.08 -1.85
C GLN A 127 8.95 1.90 -1.05
N ILE A 128 8.34 1.50 0.08
CA ILE A 128 8.72 0.28 0.80
C ILE A 128 8.48 -0.97 -0.06
N ILE A 129 7.30 -1.07 -0.69
CA ILE A 129 6.99 -2.20 -1.58
C ILE A 129 7.88 -2.22 -2.83
N ARG A 130 8.24 -1.05 -3.38
CA ARG A 130 9.18 -0.96 -4.52
C ARG A 130 10.55 -1.50 -4.16
N ASP A 131 10.93 -1.41 -2.90
CA ASP A 131 12.21 -1.85 -2.36
C ASP A 131 12.14 -3.24 -1.72
N ALA A 132 11.03 -3.97 -1.91
CA ALA A 132 10.83 -5.28 -1.31
C ALA A 132 11.94 -6.25 -1.74
N GLU A 133 12.54 -6.93 -0.76
CA GLU A 133 13.71 -7.79 -0.99
C GLU A 133 13.41 -8.92 -2.00
N GLY A 134 14.21 -8.97 -3.06
CA GLY A 134 14.10 -9.99 -4.10
C GLY A 134 12.83 -9.90 -4.96
N ALA A 135 12.01 -8.85 -4.84
CA ALA A 135 10.80 -8.70 -5.64
C ALA A 135 11.09 -8.26 -7.08
N ASP A 136 10.44 -8.93 -8.04
CA ASP A 136 10.44 -8.51 -9.44
C ASP A 136 9.24 -7.61 -9.76
N HIS A 137 8.14 -7.78 -9.04
CA HIS A 137 6.89 -7.05 -9.26
C HIS A 137 6.35 -6.35 -8.01
N GLU A 138 5.84 -5.13 -8.20
CA GLU A 138 5.00 -4.37 -7.29
C GLU A 138 3.52 -4.62 -7.62
N ILE A 139 2.76 -5.17 -6.70
CA ILE A 139 1.35 -5.53 -6.89
C ILE A 139 0.47 -4.51 -6.16
N GLU A 140 -0.38 -3.79 -6.89
CA GLU A 140 -1.46 -2.98 -6.32
C GLU A 140 -2.77 -3.75 -6.40
N ILE A 141 -3.37 -4.04 -5.25
CA ILE A 141 -4.68 -4.66 -5.12
C ILE A 141 -5.68 -3.56 -4.79
N THR A 142 -6.66 -3.37 -5.67
CA THR A 142 -7.77 -2.45 -5.43
C THR A 142 -9.05 -3.25 -5.24
N VAL A 143 -9.69 -3.12 -4.08
CA VAL A 143 -10.96 -3.75 -3.74
C VAL A 143 -12.03 -2.66 -3.63
N ARG A 144 -13.12 -2.78 -4.39
CA ARG A 144 -14.17 -1.75 -4.49
C ARG A 144 -15.56 -2.34 -4.34
N GLY A 145 -16.46 -1.52 -3.80
CA GLY A 145 -17.89 -1.81 -3.80
C GLY A 145 -18.33 -2.76 -2.68
N LEU A 146 -17.63 -2.74 -1.54
CA LEU A 146 -18.03 -3.45 -0.34
C LEU A 146 -18.93 -2.58 0.54
N LYS A 147 -19.63 -3.21 1.48
CA LYS A 147 -20.43 -2.52 2.50
C LYS A 147 -19.58 -1.83 3.56
N SER A 148 -18.42 -2.40 3.87
CA SER A 148 -17.51 -1.86 4.88
C SER A 148 -16.07 -1.84 4.37
N ARG A 149 -15.31 -0.82 4.78
CA ARG A 149 -13.86 -0.75 4.51
C ARG A 149 -13.13 -1.93 5.15
N ALA A 150 -13.58 -2.41 6.30
CA ALA A 150 -12.99 -3.56 6.98
C ALA A 150 -13.07 -4.84 6.13
N ASP A 151 -14.20 -5.07 5.45
CA ASP A 151 -14.34 -6.20 4.53
C ASP A 151 -13.44 -6.06 3.30
N ALA A 152 -13.42 -4.86 2.70
CA ALA A 152 -12.53 -4.57 1.58
C ALA A 152 -11.06 -4.78 1.96
N PHE A 153 -10.67 -4.35 3.16
CA PHE A 153 -9.33 -4.55 3.71
C PHE A 153 -9.01 -6.03 3.89
N ARG A 154 -9.93 -6.82 4.48
CA ARG A 154 -9.73 -8.26 4.69
C ARG A 154 -9.53 -9.01 3.38
N ILE A 155 -10.33 -8.69 2.35
CA ILE A 155 -10.16 -9.25 1.01
C ILE A 155 -8.80 -8.87 0.42
N ALA A 156 -8.46 -7.57 0.44
CA ALA A 156 -7.21 -7.08 -0.14
C ALA A 156 -5.99 -7.72 0.53
N LYS A 157 -5.99 -7.80 1.86
CA LYS A 157 -4.93 -8.45 2.65
C LYS A 157 -4.85 -9.95 2.37
N SER A 158 -5.99 -10.65 2.28
CA SER A 158 -6.04 -12.09 1.97
C SER A 158 -5.40 -12.42 0.62
N VAL A 159 -5.67 -11.58 -0.41
CA VAL A 159 -5.05 -11.70 -1.73
C VAL A 159 -3.57 -11.34 -1.67
N ALA A 160 -3.20 -10.28 -0.96
CA ALA A 160 -1.84 -9.81 -0.82
C ALA A 160 -0.91 -10.84 -0.17
N ASP A 161 -1.38 -11.50 0.90
CA ASP A 161 -0.60 -12.45 1.67
C ASP A 161 -0.59 -13.87 1.05
N SER A 162 -1.36 -14.11 -0.02
CA SER A 162 -1.48 -15.45 -0.62
C SER A 162 -0.19 -15.86 -1.35
N PRO A 163 0.55 -16.88 -0.89
CA PRO A 163 1.76 -17.32 -1.59
C PRO A 163 1.47 -17.82 -3.00
N LEU A 164 0.28 -18.40 -3.23
CA LEU A 164 -0.15 -18.85 -4.55
C LEU A 164 -0.37 -17.68 -5.50
N VAL A 165 -1.00 -16.59 -5.05
CA VAL A 165 -1.15 -15.38 -5.88
C VAL A 165 0.23 -14.79 -6.17
N LYS A 166 1.05 -14.57 -5.14
CA LYS A 166 2.39 -13.98 -5.28
C LYS A 166 3.27 -14.77 -6.26
N THR A 167 3.31 -16.10 -6.14
CA THR A 167 4.08 -16.97 -7.06
C THR A 167 3.50 -17.04 -8.47
N ALA A 168 2.18 -16.89 -8.65
CA ALA A 168 1.58 -16.79 -9.98
C ALA A 168 2.05 -15.51 -10.69
N ILE A 169 2.12 -14.39 -9.97
CA ILE A 169 2.66 -13.15 -10.51
C ILE A 169 4.15 -13.28 -10.85
N THR A 170 4.97 -13.89 -9.99
CA THR A 170 6.38 -14.21 -10.30
C THR A 170 6.52 -14.98 -11.62
N GLY A 171 5.67 -15.99 -11.82
CA GLY A 171 5.65 -16.81 -13.03
C GLY A 171 4.96 -16.16 -14.24
N ALA A 172 4.45 -14.93 -14.09
CA ALA A 172 3.60 -14.27 -15.06
C ALA A 172 2.43 -15.14 -15.55
N ASP A 173 1.86 -15.90 -14.63
CA ASP A 173 0.68 -16.74 -14.84
C ASP A 173 -0.58 -15.94 -14.47
N PRO A 174 -1.48 -15.63 -15.43
CA PRO A 174 -2.73 -14.92 -15.18
C PRO A 174 -3.77 -15.80 -14.46
N ASN A 175 -3.39 -16.32 -13.29
CA ASN A 175 -4.12 -17.33 -12.55
C ASN A 175 -5.26 -16.71 -11.73
N TRP A 176 -6.35 -16.37 -12.41
CA TRP A 176 -7.56 -15.84 -11.76
C TRP A 176 -8.09 -16.78 -10.66
N GLY A 177 -7.92 -18.10 -10.81
CA GLY A 177 -8.40 -19.09 -9.85
C GLY A 177 -7.75 -18.92 -8.48
N ARG A 178 -6.43 -18.67 -8.43
CA ARG A 178 -5.71 -18.38 -7.18
C ARG A 178 -6.17 -17.08 -6.53
N ILE A 179 -6.44 -16.04 -7.33
CA ILE A 179 -6.94 -14.74 -6.84
C ILE A 179 -8.35 -14.89 -6.26
N VAL A 180 -9.28 -15.49 -7.02
CA VAL A 180 -10.66 -15.72 -6.58
C VAL A 180 -10.72 -16.65 -5.35
N SER A 181 -9.86 -17.68 -5.30
CA SER A 181 -9.73 -18.53 -4.11
C SER A 181 -9.31 -17.71 -2.88
N ALA A 182 -8.36 -16.78 -3.03
CA ALA A 182 -7.93 -15.90 -1.96
C ALA A 182 -9.00 -14.92 -1.48
N VAL A 183 -9.87 -14.47 -2.38
CA VAL A 183 -11.09 -13.74 -2.01
C VAL A 183 -12.03 -14.65 -1.20
N GLY A 184 -12.22 -15.90 -1.64
CA GLY A 184 -13.15 -16.86 -1.01
C GLY A 184 -12.78 -17.22 0.43
N TYR A 185 -11.49 -17.36 0.75
CA TYR A 185 -11.06 -17.66 2.13
C TYR A 185 -10.80 -16.41 3.01
N ALA A 186 -11.11 -15.19 2.53
CA ALA A 186 -10.90 -13.94 3.28
C ALA A 186 -11.82 -13.78 4.51
N GLY A 187 -12.78 -14.69 4.71
CA GLY A 187 -13.73 -14.64 5.83
C GLY A 187 -14.78 -13.53 5.71
N VAL A 188 -14.97 -12.98 4.51
CA VAL A 188 -16.02 -11.99 4.21
C VAL A 188 -17.21 -12.71 3.58
N PRO A 189 -18.46 -12.50 4.07
CA PRO A 189 -19.63 -13.15 3.51
C PRO A 189 -19.96 -12.55 2.13
N LEU A 190 -19.65 -13.31 1.08
CA LEU A 190 -19.86 -12.96 -0.33
C LEU A 190 -20.28 -14.19 -1.14
N ALA A 191 -21.00 -13.99 -2.23
CA ALA A 191 -21.26 -15.02 -3.22
C ALA A 191 -20.24 -14.93 -4.36
N GLU A 192 -19.93 -16.05 -5.01
CA GLU A 192 -19.05 -16.07 -6.20
C GLU A 192 -19.57 -15.14 -7.31
N SER A 193 -20.90 -15.00 -7.41
CA SER A 193 -21.59 -14.09 -8.33
C SER A 193 -21.33 -12.61 -8.08
N ASP A 194 -20.80 -12.24 -6.91
CA ASP A 194 -20.50 -10.86 -6.55
C ASP A 194 -19.13 -10.41 -7.09
N ILE A 195 -18.25 -11.35 -7.47
CA ILE A 195 -16.85 -11.06 -7.77
C ILE A 195 -16.69 -10.67 -9.24
N THR A 196 -16.07 -9.52 -9.48
CA THR A 196 -15.47 -9.16 -10.78
C THR A 196 -13.97 -8.94 -10.58
N LEU A 197 -13.14 -9.58 -11.40
CA LEU A 197 -11.68 -9.50 -11.35
C LEU A 197 -11.13 -8.98 -12.67
N HIS A 198 -10.34 -7.91 -12.59
CA HIS A 198 -9.44 -7.49 -13.65
C HIS A 198 -7.98 -7.66 -13.22
N LEU A 199 -7.13 -8.01 -14.18
CA LEU A 199 -5.67 -8.07 -14.02
C LEU A 199 -5.04 -7.17 -15.09
N ASN A 200 -4.33 -6.12 -14.67
CA ASN A 200 -3.83 -5.06 -15.55
C ASN A 200 -4.93 -4.49 -16.47
N GLY A 201 -6.13 -4.29 -15.92
CA GLY A 201 -7.31 -3.78 -16.65
C GLY A 201 -8.00 -4.80 -17.58
N LEU A 202 -7.46 -6.01 -17.77
CA LEU A 202 -8.09 -7.06 -18.56
C LEU A 202 -9.09 -7.83 -17.68
N LEU A 203 -10.29 -8.10 -18.18
CA LEU A 203 -11.32 -8.84 -17.43
C LEU A 203 -11.04 -10.35 -17.47
N LEU A 204 -10.84 -10.97 -16.31
CA LEU A 204 -10.51 -12.41 -16.22
C LEU A 204 -11.66 -13.23 -15.62
N TYR A 205 -12.44 -12.64 -14.72
CA TYR A 205 -13.53 -13.33 -14.02
C TYR A 205 -14.67 -12.36 -13.73
N LYS A 206 -15.91 -12.79 -13.94
CA LYS A 206 -17.09 -11.98 -13.67
C LYS A 206 -18.24 -12.84 -13.22
N SER A 207 -18.84 -12.46 -12.10
CA SER A 207 -20.10 -13.01 -11.60
C SER A 207 -20.16 -14.53 -11.60
N GLY A 208 -19.19 -15.18 -10.97
CA GLY A 208 -19.14 -16.64 -10.86
C GLY A 208 -18.44 -17.35 -12.01
N VAL A 209 -18.09 -16.64 -13.10
CA VAL A 209 -17.68 -17.28 -14.35
C VAL A 209 -16.35 -16.72 -14.87
N PRO A 210 -15.36 -17.58 -15.21
CA PRO A 210 -14.15 -17.15 -15.91
C PRO A 210 -14.51 -16.61 -17.29
N GLN A 211 -13.88 -15.51 -17.67
CA GLN A 211 -14.15 -14.85 -18.95
C GLN A 211 -13.14 -15.33 -20.00
N PRO A 212 -13.49 -15.33 -21.30
CA PRO A 212 -12.52 -15.58 -22.35
C PRO A 212 -11.50 -14.42 -22.40
N PHE A 213 -10.21 -14.74 -22.29
CA PHE A 213 -9.10 -13.79 -22.45
C PHE A 213 -7.91 -14.47 -23.13
N ASP A 214 -7.04 -13.69 -23.76
CA ASP A 214 -5.77 -14.18 -24.30
C ASP A 214 -4.73 -14.25 -23.18
N ALA A 215 -4.47 -15.46 -22.69
CA ALA A 215 -3.52 -15.68 -21.61
C ALA A 215 -2.08 -15.23 -21.95
N ALA A 216 -1.67 -15.29 -23.23
CA ALA A 216 -0.35 -14.83 -23.64
C ALA A 216 -0.23 -13.30 -23.58
N VAL A 217 -1.32 -12.58 -23.87
CA VAL A 217 -1.38 -11.12 -23.71
C VAL A 217 -1.31 -10.74 -22.23
N VAL A 218 -2.10 -11.36 -21.35
CA VAL A 218 -2.06 -11.05 -19.92
C VAL A 218 -0.69 -11.40 -19.31
N SER A 219 -0.15 -12.57 -19.65
CA SER A 219 1.18 -13.01 -19.19
C SER A 219 2.30 -12.06 -19.63
N ARG A 220 2.24 -11.57 -20.87
CA ARG A 220 3.18 -10.55 -21.36
C ARG A 220 3.03 -9.25 -20.57
N GLY A 221 1.78 -8.83 -20.33
CA GLY A 221 1.47 -7.65 -19.52
C GLY A 221 2.03 -7.72 -18.11
N ILE A 222 2.08 -8.91 -17.49
CA ILE A 222 2.76 -9.09 -16.20
C ILE A 222 4.28 -8.94 -16.39
N ARG A 223 4.90 -9.73 -17.29
CA ARG A 223 6.37 -9.75 -17.50
C ARG A 223 6.98 -8.40 -17.85
N GLU A 224 6.30 -7.61 -18.68
CA GLU A 224 6.84 -6.36 -19.19
C GLU A 224 6.66 -5.19 -18.22
N ASN A 225 5.91 -5.37 -17.12
CA ASN A 225 5.60 -4.29 -16.19
C ASN A 225 5.99 -4.70 -14.76
N ARG A 226 6.90 -3.92 -14.14
CA ARG A 226 7.16 -4.04 -12.70
C ARG A 226 5.88 -3.88 -11.88
N ARG A 227 4.96 -3.00 -12.29
CA ARG A 227 3.70 -2.79 -11.59
C ARG A 227 2.58 -3.66 -12.15
N VAL A 228 1.98 -4.47 -11.29
CA VAL A 228 0.84 -5.35 -11.58
C VAL A 228 -0.39 -4.85 -10.83
N LEU A 229 -1.54 -4.77 -11.51
CA LEU A 229 -2.80 -4.29 -10.94
C LEU A 229 -3.78 -5.46 -10.81
N ILE A 230 -4.19 -5.77 -9.58
CA ILE A 230 -5.28 -6.69 -9.30
C ILE A 230 -6.48 -5.85 -8.87
N GLU A 231 -7.57 -5.91 -9.62
CA GLU A 231 -8.74 -5.08 -9.39
C GLU A 231 -9.96 -5.96 -9.14
N LEU A 232 -10.54 -5.85 -7.95
CA LEU A 232 -11.66 -6.62 -7.48
C LEU A 232 -12.84 -5.69 -7.22
N ASP A 233 -13.92 -5.88 -7.98
CA ASP A 233 -15.14 -5.10 -7.89
C ASP A 233 -16.30 -5.95 -7.39
N PHE A 234 -17.07 -5.39 -6.46
CA PHE A 234 -18.24 -6.03 -5.84
C PHE A 234 -19.45 -5.08 -5.92
N PRO A 235 -20.68 -5.60 -6.09
CA PRO A 235 -21.89 -4.77 -6.19
C PRO A 235 -22.59 -4.56 -4.83
N LEU A 236 -21.85 -4.52 -3.71
CA LEU A 236 -22.43 -4.64 -2.36
C LEU A 236 -22.52 -3.30 -1.59
N GLY A 237 -21.75 -2.28 -1.97
CA GLY A 237 -21.71 -0.97 -1.33
C GLY A 237 -20.78 0.01 -2.04
N ASN A 238 -20.24 1.00 -1.30
CA ASN A 238 -19.41 2.08 -1.86
C ASN A 238 -18.00 2.15 -1.23
N GLU A 239 -17.68 1.25 -0.31
CA GLU A 239 -16.38 1.25 0.36
C GLU A 239 -15.30 0.63 -0.53
N SER A 240 -14.07 1.12 -0.36
CA SER A 240 -12.92 0.63 -1.12
C SER A 240 -11.62 0.68 -0.31
N VAL A 241 -10.68 -0.17 -0.71
CA VAL A 241 -9.33 -0.23 -0.16
C VAL A 241 -8.34 -0.43 -1.30
N LYS A 242 -7.21 0.28 -1.22
CA LYS A 242 -5.99 -0.07 -1.95
C LYS A 242 -5.03 -0.73 -0.98
N PHE A 243 -4.37 -1.78 -1.45
CA PHE A 243 -3.37 -2.52 -0.70
C PHE A 243 -2.19 -2.82 -1.63
N TRP A 244 -0.96 -2.70 -1.14
CA TRP A 244 0.24 -2.94 -1.95
C TRP A 244 1.04 -4.12 -1.42
N THR A 245 1.52 -4.97 -2.31
CA THR A 245 2.42 -6.07 -1.98
C THR A 245 3.41 -6.28 -3.10
N CYS A 246 4.27 -7.28 -2.99
CA CYS A 246 5.15 -7.73 -4.04
C CYS A 246 4.84 -9.17 -4.44
N ASP A 247 5.53 -9.70 -5.43
CA ASP A 247 5.52 -11.13 -5.74
C ASP A 247 6.38 -11.94 -4.73
N LEU A 248 6.50 -13.26 -4.94
CA LEU A 248 7.30 -14.16 -4.10
C LEU A 248 8.29 -14.91 -4.98
N THR A 249 9.55 -14.55 -4.92
CA THR A 249 10.60 -15.04 -5.81
C THR A 249 11.53 -16.04 -5.11
N ALA A 250 12.32 -16.77 -5.90
CA ALA A 250 13.41 -17.58 -5.36
C ALA A 250 14.51 -16.71 -4.71
N GLU A 251 14.68 -15.47 -5.18
CA GLU A 251 15.67 -14.54 -4.65
C GLU A 251 15.30 -14.09 -3.24
N TYR A 252 14.02 -13.86 -2.95
CA TYR A 252 13.54 -13.60 -1.58
C TYR A 252 13.96 -14.72 -0.62
N VAL A 253 13.75 -15.98 -1.03
CA VAL A 253 14.13 -17.16 -0.23
C VAL A 253 15.64 -17.21 -0.01
N ARG A 254 16.43 -16.95 -1.06
CA ARG A 254 17.89 -16.95 -0.99
C ARG A 254 18.40 -15.88 -0.02
N LEU A 255 17.92 -14.63 -0.16
CA LEU A 255 18.31 -13.51 0.70
C LEU A 255 18.02 -13.79 2.18
N ASN A 256 16.84 -14.33 2.49
CA ASN A 256 16.41 -14.56 3.87
C ASN A 256 16.86 -15.91 4.46
N ALA A 257 17.39 -16.83 3.64
CA ALA A 257 18.02 -18.06 4.13
C ALA A 257 19.53 -17.87 4.38
N ASP A 258 20.20 -17.03 3.58
CA ASP A 258 21.65 -16.82 3.65
C ASP A 258 22.06 -15.80 4.72
N TYR A 259 21.14 -14.92 5.14
CA TYR A 259 21.36 -13.90 6.17
C TYR A 259 20.49 -14.16 7.41
N THR A 260 21.08 -14.00 8.60
CA THR A 260 20.36 -14.10 9.89
C THR A 260 20.25 -12.71 10.50
N THR A 261 19.04 -12.31 10.88
CA THR A 261 18.70 -11.02 11.53
C THR A 261 18.35 -11.18 12.99
#